data_AF-A0A4S3B1E9-F1
#
_entry.id   AF-A0A4S3B1E9-F1
#
_cell.length_a   1.000
_cell.length_b   1.000
_cell.length_c   1.000
_cell.angle_alpha   90.00
_cell.angle_beta   90.00
_cell.angle_gamma   90.00
#
_symmetry.space_group_name_H-M   'P 1'
#
loop_
_entity.id
_entity.type
_entity.pdbx_description
1 polymer ?
#
loop_
_entity_poly.entity_id
_entity_poly.type
_entity_poly.pdbx_seq_one_letter_code
_entity_poly.pdbx_strand_id
1 'polypeptide(L)'
;MLKFELLKIYRDKTILNSMILLGILMLLPMFFNSGNTDYVDTMIYESNLQMIQKNMTALKNDASLEEPQKSELIRDSEKNAELIEAILAKRYEKNEKEALKAELEYKKKQLKEEEGGSAIGFDIVHSEASVLLLDDLIKKDLKRLPDDNKKLGSLNYLQQLFGNTQFILVFFILGSIQVAYFITLDYRRDNFIILANSPKNFFKIFATKYFINVAAFCLNTILLLCIILGGMAIKNGVGIGNYPVLTFNELKEIDIISTNQFLIQAFIIVLGVFLCFGLLSLLLSYFSNSYVFILSIVMLLTLAGKFSVKYVEKYPRLIPNLFFSYVDIGNIITGGGTTGYLKGALNYHDGLVVVGITFLILLLLNYVIVKLLFKNKLVYQKLNSK
;
A
#
# COMPACT_ATOMS: atom_id res chain seq x y z
N MET A 1 -17.40 26.75 19.27
CA MET A 1 -16.79 26.52 17.94
C MET A 1 -16.40 25.06 17.77
N LEU A 2 -15.48 24.52 18.56
CA LEU A 2 -15.09 23.09 18.45
C LEU A 2 -16.27 22.12 18.62
N LYS A 3 -17.08 22.29 19.67
CA LYS A 3 -18.32 21.51 19.88
C LYS A 3 -19.33 21.65 18.72
N PHE A 4 -19.40 22.81 18.08
CA PHE A 4 -20.32 23.05 16.97
C PHE A 4 -19.89 22.29 15.72
N GLU A 5 -18.60 22.37 15.34
CA GLU A 5 -18.06 21.63 14.20
C GLU A 5 -18.20 20.12 14.39
N LEU A 6 -17.88 19.59 15.58
CA LEU A 6 -18.04 18.16 15.87
C LEU A 6 -19.50 17.70 15.76
N LEU A 7 -20.45 18.42 16.36
CA LEU A 7 -21.88 18.09 16.27
C LEU A 7 -22.37 18.10 14.81
N LYS A 8 -21.86 19.03 14.00
CA LYS A 8 -22.21 19.15 12.60
C LYS A 8 -21.73 17.94 11.79
N ILE A 9 -20.50 17.48 12.05
CA ILE A 9 -19.91 16.27 11.46
C ILE A 9 -20.74 15.04 11.84
N TYR A 10 -20.96 14.78 13.12
CA TYR A 10 -21.60 13.53 13.55
C TYR A 10 -23.13 13.48 13.36
N ARG A 11 -23.80 14.62 13.15
CA ARG A 11 -25.23 14.65 12.76
C ARG A 11 -25.44 14.34 11.27
N ASP A 12 -24.40 14.28 10.46
CA ASP A 12 -24.53 14.03 9.03
C ASP A 12 -24.47 12.53 8.70
N LYS A 13 -25.57 12.01 8.13
CA LYS A 13 -25.66 10.60 7.71
C LYS A 13 -24.70 10.26 6.56
N THR A 14 -24.31 11.24 5.73
CA THR A 14 -23.39 10.97 4.61
C THR A 14 -22.01 10.56 5.11
N ILE A 15 -21.56 11.11 6.24
CA ILE A 15 -20.28 10.73 6.86
C ILE A 15 -20.37 9.29 7.35
N LEU A 16 -21.44 8.93 8.07
CA LEU A 16 -21.66 7.56 8.51
C LEU A 16 -21.69 6.58 7.32
N ASN A 17 -22.43 6.90 6.25
CA ASN A 17 -22.50 6.06 5.05
C ASN A 17 -21.13 5.87 4.40
N SER A 18 -20.31 6.93 4.33
CA SER A 18 -18.96 6.84 3.77
C SER A 18 -18.02 5.99 4.64
N MET A 19 -18.21 5.98 5.97
CA MET A 19 -17.46 5.13 6.89
C MET A 19 -17.89 3.66 6.76
N ILE A 20 -19.19 3.39 6.62
CA ILE A 20 -19.70 2.04 6.36
C ILE A 20 -19.10 1.52 5.05
N LEU A 21 -19.07 2.33 3.99
CA LEU A 21 -18.48 1.94 2.71
C LEU A 21 -16.98 1.63 2.82
N LEU A 22 -16.23 2.43 3.57
CA LEU A 22 -14.82 2.18 3.85
C LEU A 22 -14.63 0.88 4.67
N GLY A 23 -15.54 0.60 5.60
CA GLY A 23 -15.56 -0.63 6.38
C GLY A 23 -15.84 -1.86 5.53
N ILE A 24 -16.81 -1.77 4.61
CA ILE A 24 -17.08 -2.83 3.63
C ILE A 24 -15.84 -3.06 2.78
N LEU A 25 -15.21 -2.01 2.24
CA LEU A 25 -13.98 -2.12 1.47
C LEU A 25 -12.87 -2.86 2.23
N MET A 26 -12.68 -2.53 3.51
CA MET A 26 -11.71 -3.20 4.39
C MET A 26 -12.05 -4.67 4.65
N LEU A 27 -13.31 -5.08 4.53
CA LEU A 27 -13.71 -6.48 4.69
C LEU A 27 -13.73 -7.26 3.37
N LEU A 28 -13.83 -6.58 2.21
CA LEU A 28 -13.92 -7.23 0.89
C LEU A 28 -12.82 -8.29 0.68
N PRO A 29 -11.52 -8.03 0.96
CA PRO A 29 -10.49 -9.03 0.75
C PRO A 29 -10.69 -10.30 1.59
N MET A 30 -11.44 -10.25 2.70
CA MET A 30 -11.79 -11.46 3.45
C MET A 30 -12.82 -12.32 2.72
N PHE A 31 -13.71 -11.73 1.94
CA PHE A 31 -14.77 -12.47 1.24
C PHE A 31 -14.32 -13.00 -0.12
N PHE A 32 -13.45 -12.25 -0.81
CA PHE A 32 -13.04 -12.54 -2.18
C PHE A 32 -11.70 -13.26 -2.31
N ASN A 33 -10.85 -13.24 -1.27
CA ASN A 33 -9.55 -13.92 -1.28
C ASN A 33 -9.55 -15.12 -0.33
N SER A 34 -10.38 -16.13 -0.63
CA SER A 34 -10.49 -17.37 0.16
C SER A 34 -9.71 -18.54 -0.46
N GLY A 35 -8.62 -18.26 -1.17
CA GLY A 35 -7.78 -19.30 -1.77
C GLY A 35 -7.18 -20.20 -0.69
N ASN A 36 -7.43 -21.50 -0.77
CA ASN A 36 -6.74 -22.50 0.05
C ASN A 36 -5.40 -22.83 -0.63
N THR A 37 -4.49 -21.85 -0.62
CA THR A 37 -3.26 -21.85 -1.42
C THR A 37 -2.19 -22.82 -0.96
N ASP A 38 -2.22 -23.32 0.28
CA ASP A 38 -1.34 -24.44 0.68
C ASP A 38 -1.52 -25.63 -0.29
N TYR A 39 -2.75 -25.85 -0.75
CA TYR A 39 -3.05 -26.84 -1.78
C TYR A 39 -2.52 -26.41 -3.15
N VAL A 40 -2.59 -25.13 -3.49
CA VAL A 40 -2.10 -24.57 -4.77
C VAL A 40 -0.58 -24.62 -4.85
N ASP A 41 0.15 -24.21 -3.82
CA ASP A 41 1.61 -24.30 -3.74
C ASP A 41 2.08 -25.75 -3.79
N THR A 42 1.42 -26.64 -3.04
CA THR A 42 1.75 -28.07 -3.08
C THR A 42 1.47 -28.65 -4.47
N MET A 43 0.37 -28.26 -5.12
CA MET A 43 0.04 -28.65 -6.49
C MET A 43 1.04 -28.08 -7.51
N ILE A 44 1.61 -26.89 -7.29
CA ILE A 44 2.69 -26.34 -8.13
C ILE A 44 3.94 -27.21 -8.02
N TYR A 45 4.34 -27.62 -6.82
CA TYR A 45 5.47 -28.53 -6.62
C TYR A 45 5.22 -29.91 -7.22
N GLU A 46 4.02 -30.47 -7.06
CA GLU A 46 3.61 -31.73 -7.69
C GLU A 46 3.66 -31.64 -9.23
N SER A 47 3.14 -30.55 -9.81
CA SER A 47 3.18 -30.30 -11.26
C SER A 47 4.61 -30.17 -11.78
N ASN A 48 5.47 -29.44 -11.05
CA ASN A 48 6.88 -29.30 -11.41
C ASN A 48 7.62 -30.65 -11.36
N LEU A 49 7.34 -31.48 -10.35
CA LEU A 49 7.92 -32.82 -10.25
C LEU A 49 7.50 -33.69 -11.45
N GLN A 50 6.22 -33.69 -11.80
CA GLN A 50 5.72 -34.42 -12.98
C GLN A 50 6.37 -33.93 -14.28
N MET A 51 6.56 -32.62 -14.42
CA MET A 51 7.23 -32.03 -15.59
C MET A 51 8.70 -32.47 -15.67
N ILE A 52 9.44 -32.45 -14.56
CA ILE A 52 10.83 -32.92 -14.50
C ILE A 52 10.90 -34.40 -14.87
N GLN A 53 10.03 -35.24 -14.32
CA GLN A 53 9.97 -36.68 -14.65
C GLN A 53 9.69 -36.95 -16.13
N LYS A 54 8.76 -36.17 -16.72
CA LYS A 54 8.46 -36.24 -18.15
C LYS A 54 9.65 -35.80 -19.01
N ASN A 55 10.33 -34.72 -18.62
CA ASN A 55 11.51 -34.21 -19.32
C ASN A 55 12.69 -35.20 -19.24
N MET A 56 12.92 -35.82 -18.09
CA MET A 56 13.93 -36.88 -17.94
C MET A 56 13.65 -38.07 -18.87
N THR A 57 12.38 -38.46 -18.99
CA THR A 57 11.97 -39.54 -19.90
C THR A 57 12.18 -39.15 -21.37
N ALA A 58 11.90 -37.91 -21.73
CA ALA A 58 12.16 -37.38 -23.07
C ALA A 58 13.67 -37.32 -23.38
N LEU A 59 14.48 -36.82 -22.45
CA LEU A 59 15.94 -36.76 -22.57
C LEU A 59 16.55 -38.15 -22.75
N LYS A 60 16.07 -39.15 -21.98
CA LYS A 60 16.48 -40.57 -22.13
C LYS A 60 16.23 -41.12 -23.54
N ASN A 61 15.20 -40.63 -24.23
CA ASN A 61 14.82 -41.07 -25.56
C ASN A 61 15.31 -40.15 -26.69
N ASP A 62 16.00 -39.06 -26.37
CA ASP A 62 16.54 -38.15 -27.37
C ASP A 62 17.81 -38.75 -28.00
N ALA A 63 17.76 -38.94 -29.32
CA ALA A 63 18.86 -39.49 -30.13
C ALA A 63 19.81 -38.41 -30.66
N SER A 64 19.50 -37.13 -30.44
CA SER A 64 20.29 -35.98 -30.93
C SER A 64 21.37 -35.49 -29.96
N LEU A 65 21.34 -35.95 -28.71
CA LEU A 65 22.28 -35.58 -27.66
C LEU A 65 23.37 -36.65 -27.47
N GLU A 66 24.62 -36.22 -27.28
CA GLU A 66 25.70 -37.13 -26.93
C GLU A 66 25.52 -37.67 -25.50
N GLU A 67 25.88 -38.95 -25.27
CA GLU A 67 25.76 -39.62 -23.97
C GLU A 67 26.35 -38.87 -22.75
N PRO A 68 27.49 -38.15 -22.84
CA PRO A 68 28.01 -37.38 -21.70
C PRO A 68 27.09 -36.21 -21.32
N GLN A 69 26.58 -35.48 -22.30
CA GLN A 69 25.69 -34.33 -22.09
C GLN A 69 24.33 -34.77 -21.58
N LYS A 70 23.80 -35.86 -22.15
CA LYS A 70 22.53 -36.48 -21.75
C LYS A 70 22.58 -36.98 -20.30
N SER A 71 23.69 -37.63 -19.91
CA SER A 71 23.88 -38.11 -18.54
C SER A 71 23.97 -36.97 -17.53
N GLU A 72 24.63 -35.86 -17.89
CA GLU A 72 24.73 -34.68 -17.03
C GLU A 72 23.37 -34.00 -16.80
N LEU A 73 22.59 -33.80 -17.86
CA LEU A 73 21.24 -33.20 -17.79
C LEU A 73 20.24 -34.06 -17.00
N ILE A 74 20.32 -35.39 -17.14
CA ILE A 74 19.48 -36.32 -16.36
C ILE A 74 19.86 -36.25 -14.88
N ARG A 75 21.16 -36.29 -14.56
CA ARG A 75 21.63 -36.21 -13.16
C ARG A 75 21.20 -34.90 -12.49
N ASP A 76 21.25 -33.79 -13.22
CA ASP A 76 20.81 -32.51 -12.67
C ASP A 76 19.28 -32.46 -12.45
N SER A 77 18.51 -33.03 -13.39
CA SER A 77 17.06 -33.19 -13.28
C SER A 77 16.67 -34.10 -12.10
N GLU A 78 17.40 -35.20 -11.88
CA GLU A 78 17.21 -36.10 -10.73
C GLU A 78 17.44 -35.35 -9.42
N LYS A 79 18.51 -34.56 -9.33
CA LYS A 79 18.77 -33.72 -8.15
C LYS A 79 17.68 -32.67 -7.91
N ASN A 80 17.10 -32.09 -8.96
CA ASN A 80 15.96 -31.17 -8.83
C ASN A 80 14.70 -31.90 -8.36
N ALA A 81 14.44 -33.11 -8.86
CA ALA A 81 13.34 -33.95 -8.41
C ALA A 81 13.47 -34.33 -6.92
N GLU A 82 14.65 -34.75 -6.47
CA GLU A 82 14.93 -35.09 -5.07
C GLU A 82 14.62 -33.92 -4.12
N LEU A 83 15.01 -32.70 -4.50
CA LEU A 83 14.75 -31.50 -3.70
C LEU A 83 13.24 -31.18 -3.62
N ILE A 84 12.49 -31.34 -4.71
CA ILE A 84 11.03 -31.13 -4.71
C ILE A 84 10.32 -32.24 -3.91
N GLU A 85 10.75 -33.48 -4.04
CA GLU A 85 10.22 -34.61 -3.27
C GLU A 85 10.44 -34.40 -1.76
N ALA A 86 11.60 -33.89 -1.36
CA ALA A 86 11.87 -33.53 0.03
C ALA A 86 10.90 -32.44 0.54
N ILE A 87 10.61 -31.40 -0.26
CA ILE A 87 9.62 -30.37 0.08
C ILE A 87 8.24 -31.00 0.28
N LEU A 88 7.78 -31.80 -0.69
CA LEU A 88 6.46 -32.43 -0.66
C LEU A 88 6.31 -33.37 0.55
N ALA A 89 7.32 -34.21 0.82
CA ALA A 89 7.34 -35.10 1.97
C ALA A 89 7.14 -34.32 3.28
N LYS A 90 7.88 -33.23 3.48
CA LYS A 90 7.76 -32.40 4.70
C LYS A 90 6.44 -31.64 4.80
N ARG A 91 5.87 -31.21 3.67
CA ARG A 91 4.53 -30.60 3.63
C ARG A 91 3.43 -31.61 3.99
N TYR A 92 3.48 -32.84 3.46
CA TYR A 92 2.52 -33.89 3.81
C TYR A 92 2.65 -34.35 5.27
N GLU A 93 3.87 -34.39 5.81
CA GLU A 93 4.14 -34.60 7.24
C GLU A 93 3.64 -33.44 8.14
N LYS A 94 3.19 -32.32 7.55
CA LYS A 94 2.84 -31.07 8.23
C LYS A 94 3.99 -30.49 9.07
N ASN A 95 5.23 -30.80 8.69
CA ASN A 95 6.44 -30.27 9.32
C ASN A 95 6.92 -29.03 8.57
N GLU A 96 6.26 -27.90 8.87
CA GLU A 96 6.49 -26.63 8.17
C GLU A 96 7.94 -26.12 8.28
N LYS A 97 8.59 -26.32 9.42
CA LYS A 97 9.97 -25.88 9.64
C LYS A 97 10.96 -26.62 8.74
N GLU A 98 10.81 -27.94 8.63
CA GLU A 98 11.64 -28.74 7.73
C GLU A 98 11.26 -28.52 6.26
N ALA A 99 9.98 -28.27 5.97
CA ALA A 99 9.55 -27.89 4.62
C ALA A 99 10.20 -26.57 4.16
N LEU A 100 10.29 -25.56 5.04
CA LEU A 100 10.99 -24.30 4.72
C LEU A 100 12.48 -24.51 4.45
N LYS A 101 13.15 -25.39 5.21
CA LYS A 101 14.56 -25.73 4.98
C LYS A 101 14.78 -26.41 3.63
N ALA A 102 13.95 -27.41 3.31
CA ALA A 102 13.99 -28.09 2.01
C ALA A 102 13.73 -27.10 0.87
N GLU A 103 12.78 -26.17 1.05
CA GLU A 103 12.48 -25.14 0.06
C GLU A 103 13.63 -24.13 -0.10
N LEU A 104 14.33 -23.79 0.99
CA LEU A 104 15.54 -22.95 0.95
C LEU A 104 16.66 -23.63 0.16
N GLU A 105 16.88 -24.92 0.34
CA GLU A 105 17.89 -25.68 -0.40
C GLU A 105 17.58 -25.71 -1.90
N TYR A 106 16.32 -25.97 -2.26
CA TYR A 106 15.86 -25.89 -3.64
C TYR A 106 16.09 -24.51 -4.26
N LYS A 107 15.69 -23.44 -3.55
CA LYS A 107 15.86 -22.06 -4.05
C LYS A 107 17.31 -21.63 -4.14
N LYS A 108 18.19 -22.07 -3.23
CA LYS A 108 19.64 -21.83 -3.33
C LYS A 108 20.25 -22.53 -4.53
N LYS A 109 19.77 -23.72 -4.90
CA LYS A 109 20.21 -24.40 -6.12
C LYS A 109 19.79 -23.62 -7.37
N GLN A 110 18.51 -23.23 -7.46
CA GLN A 110 18.00 -22.43 -8.58
C GLN A 110 18.77 -21.12 -8.76
N LEU A 111 19.03 -20.38 -7.67
CA LEU A 111 19.79 -19.14 -7.73
C LEU A 111 21.20 -19.35 -8.31
N LYS A 112 21.91 -20.41 -7.90
CA LYS A 112 23.25 -20.73 -8.44
C LYS A 112 23.23 -21.06 -9.92
N GLU A 113 22.18 -21.72 -10.40
CA GLU A 113 22.01 -22.05 -11.82
C GLU A 113 21.72 -20.79 -12.66
N GLU A 114 20.94 -19.85 -12.10
CA GLU A 114 20.66 -18.55 -12.71
C GLU A 114 21.91 -17.66 -12.75
N GLU A 115 22.67 -17.58 -11.65
CA GLU A 115 23.96 -16.88 -11.58
C GLU A 115 24.99 -17.49 -12.56
N GLY A 116 24.96 -18.81 -12.73
CA GLY A 116 25.78 -19.56 -13.69
C GLY A 116 25.31 -19.48 -15.14
N GLY A 117 24.21 -18.75 -15.43
CA GLY A 117 23.66 -18.58 -16.78
C GLY A 117 23.03 -19.86 -17.38
N SER A 118 22.81 -20.88 -16.57
CA SER A 118 22.26 -22.18 -17.00
C SER A 118 20.73 -22.22 -16.95
N ALA A 119 20.10 -21.32 -16.21
CA ALA A 119 18.64 -21.18 -16.13
C ALA A 119 18.14 -19.97 -16.94
N ILE A 120 17.19 -20.22 -17.84
CA ILE A 120 16.50 -19.18 -18.63
C ILE A 120 15.08 -19.05 -18.07
N GLY A 121 14.75 -17.92 -17.45
CA GLY A 121 13.33 -17.58 -17.20
C GLY A 121 12.99 -16.71 -15.99
N PHE A 122 13.86 -16.61 -14.98
CA PHE A 122 13.62 -15.78 -13.79
C PHE A 122 14.63 -14.64 -13.69
N ASP A 123 14.17 -13.47 -13.23
CA ASP A 123 15.05 -12.36 -12.85
C ASP A 123 15.83 -12.78 -11.60
N ILE A 124 17.17 -12.77 -11.67
CA ILE A 124 18.07 -13.17 -10.56
C ILE A 124 17.65 -12.48 -9.24
N VAL A 125 17.21 -11.23 -9.32
CA VAL A 125 16.75 -10.45 -8.17
C VAL A 125 15.53 -11.08 -7.48
N HIS A 126 14.60 -11.71 -8.22
CA HIS A 126 13.46 -12.40 -7.62
C HIS A 126 13.86 -13.71 -6.92
N SER A 127 14.86 -14.40 -7.45
CA SER A 127 15.40 -15.62 -6.86
C SER A 127 16.20 -15.32 -5.59
N GLU A 128 17.04 -14.29 -5.61
CA GLU A 128 17.70 -13.75 -4.42
C GLU A 128 16.69 -13.36 -3.33
N ALA A 129 15.60 -12.67 -3.70
CA ALA A 129 14.55 -12.27 -2.78
C ALA A 129 13.89 -13.47 -2.08
N SER A 130 13.64 -14.53 -2.84
CA SER A 130 13.03 -15.76 -2.35
C SER A 130 13.94 -16.48 -1.36
N VAL A 131 15.24 -16.55 -1.65
CA VAL A 131 16.26 -17.14 -0.77
C VAL A 131 16.38 -16.35 0.53
N LEU A 132 16.47 -15.02 0.44
CA LEU A 132 16.59 -14.14 1.60
C LEU A 132 15.37 -14.22 2.52
N LEU A 133 14.16 -14.24 1.95
CA LEU A 133 12.93 -14.39 2.72
C LEU A 133 12.90 -15.72 3.48
N LEU A 134 13.19 -16.83 2.81
CA LEU A 134 13.21 -18.16 3.42
C LEU A 134 14.28 -18.28 4.52
N ASP A 135 15.47 -17.74 4.27
CA ASP A 135 16.57 -17.73 5.22
C ASP A 135 16.22 -16.91 6.48
N ASP A 136 15.58 -15.74 6.32
CA ASP A 136 15.12 -14.92 7.43
C ASP A 136 13.99 -15.57 8.24
N LEU A 137 13.03 -16.24 7.57
CA LEU A 137 11.99 -17.02 8.25
C LEU A 137 12.59 -18.13 9.12
N ILE A 138 13.56 -18.88 8.59
CA ILE A 138 14.23 -19.96 9.34
C ILE A 138 15.04 -19.39 10.51
N LYS A 139 15.80 -18.31 10.29
CA LYS A 139 16.59 -17.64 11.34
C LYS A 139 15.74 -17.12 12.49
N LYS A 140 14.54 -16.62 12.19
CA LYS A 140 13.60 -16.09 13.18
C LYS A 140 12.61 -17.13 13.74
N ASP A 141 12.73 -18.39 13.33
CA ASP A 141 11.79 -19.47 13.68
C ASP A 141 10.33 -19.12 13.35
N LEU A 142 10.13 -18.45 12.22
CA LEU A 142 8.82 -18.01 11.74
C LEU A 142 8.26 -18.99 10.72
N LYS A 143 6.95 -19.19 10.83
CA LYS A 143 6.11 -19.93 9.90
C LYS A 143 5.68 -19.06 8.74
N ARG A 144 5.35 -19.62 7.59
CA ARG A 144 4.74 -18.84 6.50
C ARG A 144 3.39 -18.32 6.95
N LEU A 145 3.09 -17.09 6.56
CA LEU A 145 1.74 -16.56 6.74
C LEU A 145 0.77 -17.35 5.85
N PRO A 146 -0.44 -17.66 6.34
CA PRO A 146 -1.46 -18.24 5.49
C PRO A 146 -1.89 -17.22 4.43
N ASP A 147 -2.04 -17.63 3.17
CA ASP A 147 -2.51 -16.68 2.15
C ASP A 147 -4.02 -16.41 2.22
N ASP A 148 -4.77 -17.23 2.99
CA ASP A 148 -6.16 -16.96 3.32
C ASP A 148 -6.25 -15.77 4.28
N ASN A 149 -6.75 -14.65 3.76
CA ASN A 149 -6.96 -13.40 4.48
C ASN A 149 -7.80 -13.58 5.76
N LYS A 150 -8.68 -14.60 5.81
CA LYS A 150 -9.50 -14.91 6.99
C LYS A 150 -8.73 -15.57 8.11
N LYS A 151 -7.52 -16.06 7.87
CA LYS A 151 -6.63 -16.72 8.84
C LYS A 151 -5.48 -15.83 9.29
N LEU A 152 -5.24 -14.71 8.60
CA LEU A 152 -4.20 -13.75 8.99
C LEU A 152 -4.51 -13.10 10.34
N GLY A 153 -3.46 -12.85 11.13
CA GLY A 153 -3.53 -11.97 12.29
C GLY A 153 -3.70 -10.51 11.87
N SER A 154 -4.16 -9.66 12.78
CA SER A 154 -4.55 -8.29 12.46
C SER A 154 -3.44 -7.43 11.84
N LEU A 155 -2.20 -7.53 12.35
CA LEU A 155 -1.05 -6.79 11.81
C LEU A 155 -0.69 -7.24 10.39
N ASN A 156 -0.62 -8.55 10.16
CA ASN A 156 -0.25 -9.09 8.84
C ASN A 156 -1.35 -8.83 7.81
N TYR A 157 -2.62 -8.89 8.21
CA TYR A 157 -3.73 -8.49 7.34
C TYR A 157 -3.64 -7.01 6.96
N LEU A 158 -3.35 -6.14 7.92
CA LEU A 158 -3.20 -4.72 7.65
C LEU A 158 -2.01 -4.44 6.71
N GLN A 159 -0.90 -5.16 6.88
CA GLN A 159 0.25 -5.09 5.99
C GLN A 159 -0.12 -5.53 4.57
N GLN A 160 -0.91 -6.60 4.42
CA GLN A 160 -1.39 -7.06 3.13
C GLN A 160 -2.33 -6.04 2.46
N LEU A 161 -3.22 -5.39 3.23
CA LEU A 161 -4.09 -4.33 2.72
C LEU A 161 -3.27 -3.14 2.18
N PHE A 162 -2.33 -2.63 2.98
CA PHE A 162 -1.46 -1.52 2.56
C PHE A 162 -0.36 -1.95 1.58
N GLY A 163 -0.09 -3.23 1.40
CA GLY A 163 0.74 -3.75 0.31
C GLY A 163 0.00 -3.80 -1.02
N ASN A 164 -1.34 -3.78 -1.01
CA ASN A 164 -2.15 -3.88 -2.21
C ASN A 164 -2.45 -2.49 -2.81
N THR A 165 -1.80 -2.18 -3.93
CA THR A 165 -2.00 -0.93 -4.69
C THR A 165 -3.45 -0.64 -5.04
N GLN A 166 -4.24 -1.67 -5.40
CA GLN A 166 -5.65 -1.47 -5.75
C GLN A 166 -6.47 -1.07 -4.53
N PHE A 167 -6.22 -1.72 -3.39
CA PHE A 167 -6.85 -1.36 -2.13
C PHE A 167 -6.51 0.09 -1.74
N ILE A 168 -5.23 0.46 -1.77
CA ILE A 168 -4.78 1.83 -1.44
C ILE A 168 -5.45 2.88 -2.33
N LEU A 169 -5.54 2.61 -3.64
CA LEU A 169 -6.18 3.53 -4.58
C LEU A 169 -7.65 3.78 -4.19
N VAL A 170 -8.41 2.71 -3.94
CA VAL A 170 -9.83 2.83 -3.57
C VAL A 170 -9.96 3.50 -2.20
N PHE A 171 -9.07 3.19 -1.26
CA PHE A 171 -9.01 3.83 0.05
C PHE A 171 -8.80 5.35 -0.06
N PHE A 172 -7.87 5.81 -0.91
CA PHE A 172 -7.67 7.24 -1.17
C PHE A 172 -8.83 7.89 -1.92
N ILE A 173 -9.49 7.18 -2.85
CA ILE A 173 -10.70 7.67 -3.52
C ILE A 173 -11.81 7.94 -2.51
N LEU A 174 -12.09 6.97 -1.62
CA LEU A 174 -13.10 7.12 -0.57
C LEU A 174 -12.73 8.22 0.42
N GLY A 175 -11.45 8.30 0.80
CA GLY A 175 -10.99 9.39 1.65
C GLY A 175 -11.10 10.77 0.98
N SER A 176 -10.89 10.85 -0.34
CA SER A 176 -11.08 12.09 -1.12
C SER A 176 -12.53 12.57 -1.09
N ILE A 177 -13.49 11.64 -1.20
CA ILE A 177 -14.93 11.90 -1.03
C ILE A 177 -15.20 12.53 0.33
N GLN A 178 -14.65 11.94 1.39
CA GLN A 178 -14.85 12.45 2.75
C GLN A 178 -14.24 13.83 2.94
N VAL A 179 -12.99 14.04 2.51
CA VAL A 179 -12.30 15.33 2.61
C VAL A 179 -13.05 16.44 1.85
N ALA A 180 -13.44 16.19 0.60
CA ALA A 180 -14.20 17.15 -0.20
C ALA A 180 -15.57 17.47 0.43
N TYR A 181 -16.23 16.46 0.99
CA TYR A 181 -17.51 16.63 1.67
C TYR A 181 -17.40 17.51 2.91
N PHE A 182 -16.41 17.24 3.78
CA PHE A 182 -16.18 18.02 5.00
C PHE A 182 -15.91 19.49 4.72
N ILE A 183 -15.10 19.77 3.71
CA ILE A 183 -14.69 21.14 3.40
C ILE A 183 -15.84 21.95 2.83
N THR A 184 -16.70 21.34 2.01
CA THR A 184 -17.88 21.99 1.41
C THR A 184 -19.13 22.02 2.30
N LEU A 185 -19.11 21.33 3.44
CA LEU A 185 -20.29 21.18 4.30
C LEU A 185 -20.89 22.50 4.80
N ASP A 186 -20.07 23.55 4.99
CA ASP A 186 -20.58 24.88 5.40
C ASP A 186 -21.40 25.58 4.32
N TYR A 187 -20.94 25.50 3.08
CA TYR A 187 -21.61 26.12 1.95
C TYR A 187 -22.89 25.38 1.60
N ARG A 188 -22.91 24.06 1.76
CA ARG A 188 -24.10 23.23 1.46
C ARG A 188 -25.23 23.35 2.47
N ARG A 189 -24.94 23.83 3.68
CA ARG A 189 -25.90 23.95 4.78
C ARG A 189 -26.06 25.40 5.26
N ASP A 190 -25.61 26.36 4.46
CA ASP A 190 -25.66 27.81 4.74
C ASP A 190 -25.06 28.26 6.09
N ASN A 191 -24.20 27.42 6.69
CA ASN A 191 -23.54 27.73 7.96
C ASN A 191 -22.46 28.81 7.80
N PHE A 192 -22.08 29.14 6.57
CA PHE A 192 -21.11 30.19 6.27
C PHE A 192 -21.52 31.57 6.83
N ILE A 193 -22.82 31.86 6.91
CA ILE A 193 -23.34 33.12 7.47
C ILE A 193 -22.99 33.25 8.97
N ILE A 194 -23.11 32.15 9.71
CA ILE A 194 -22.78 32.09 11.15
C ILE A 194 -21.28 32.29 11.36
N LEU A 195 -20.46 31.76 10.45
CA LEU A 195 -19.00 31.88 10.50
C LEU A 195 -18.53 33.30 10.15
N ALA A 196 -19.17 33.95 9.17
CA ALA A 196 -18.86 35.31 8.75
C ALA A 196 -19.17 36.35 9.85
N ASN A 197 -20.17 36.08 10.69
CA ASN A 197 -20.57 36.95 11.80
C ASN A 197 -19.81 36.66 13.11
N SER A 198 -18.83 35.76 13.10
CA SER A 198 -18.05 35.44 14.29
C SER A 198 -17.05 36.54 14.61
N PRO A 199 -16.90 36.97 15.89
CA PRO A 199 -15.92 37.98 16.30
C PRO A 199 -14.46 37.48 16.25
N LYS A 200 -14.24 36.22 15.86
CA LYS A 200 -12.91 35.63 15.79
C LYS A 200 -12.25 35.95 14.45
N ASN A 201 -10.92 36.08 14.47
CA ASN A 201 -10.14 36.19 13.25
C ASN A 201 -10.45 35.00 12.32
N PHE A 202 -10.78 35.31 11.07
CA PHE A 202 -11.10 34.35 10.03
C PHE A 202 -10.02 33.27 9.89
N PHE A 203 -8.73 33.62 9.97
CA PHE A 203 -7.66 32.63 9.94
C PHE A 203 -7.77 31.59 11.07
N LYS A 204 -8.12 32.03 12.29
CA LYS A 204 -8.30 31.15 13.45
C LYS A 204 -9.52 30.25 13.28
N ILE A 205 -10.60 30.77 12.71
CA ILE A 205 -11.81 29.99 12.37
C ILE A 205 -11.45 28.89 11.37
N PHE A 206 -10.71 29.24 10.32
CA PHE A 206 -10.32 28.33 9.25
C PHE A 206 -9.35 27.25 9.70
N ALA A 207 -8.30 27.64 10.42
CA ALA A 207 -7.37 26.68 11.01
C ALA A 207 -8.11 25.69 11.93
N THR A 208 -9.01 26.19 12.79
CA THR A 208 -9.81 25.34 13.68
C THR A 208 -10.66 24.35 12.89
N LYS A 209 -11.32 24.79 11.81
CA LYS A 209 -12.15 23.92 10.96
C LYS A 209 -11.30 22.85 10.27
N TYR A 210 -10.19 23.25 9.66
CA TYR A 210 -9.28 22.32 8.99
C TYR A 210 -8.80 21.23 9.95
N PHE A 211 -8.27 21.62 11.12
CA PHE A 211 -7.77 20.66 12.12
C PHE A 211 -8.87 19.76 12.66
N ILE A 212 -10.08 20.27 12.93
CA ILE A 212 -11.19 19.44 13.40
C ILE A 212 -11.62 18.44 12.32
N ASN A 213 -11.72 18.85 11.06
CA ASN A 213 -12.12 17.96 9.97
C ASN A 213 -11.09 16.85 9.76
N VAL A 214 -9.79 17.20 9.73
CA VAL A 214 -8.70 16.23 9.65
C VAL A 214 -8.72 15.29 10.86
N ALA A 215 -8.81 15.82 12.07
CA ALA A 215 -8.86 15.01 13.29
C ALA A 215 -10.06 14.07 13.33
N ALA A 216 -11.24 14.54 12.92
CA ALA A 216 -12.45 13.73 12.83
C ALA A 216 -12.30 12.62 11.79
N PHE A 217 -11.74 12.92 10.62
CA PHE A 217 -11.42 11.91 9.60
C PHE A 217 -10.48 10.84 10.17
N CYS A 218 -9.32 11.25 10.70
CA CYS A 218 -8.34 10.32 11.29
C CYS A 218 -8.95 9.47 12.41
N LEU A 219 -9.70 10.08 13.32
CA LEU A 219 -10.32 9.38 14.44
C LEU A 219 -11.35 8.35 13.97
N ASN A 220 -12.17 8.69 12.97
CA ASN A 220 -13.14 7.76 12.40
C ASN A 220 -12.45 6.60 11.67
N THR A 221 -11.38 6.87 10.91
CA THR A 221 -10.58 5.82 10.25
C THR A 221 -9.91 4.91 11.27
N ILE A 222 -9.30 5.46 12.32
CA ILE A 222 -8.69 4.69 13.41
C ILE A 222 -9.73 3.85 14.12
N LEU A 223 -10.90 4.41 14.46
CA LEU A 223 -11.97 3.68 15.11
C LEU A 223 -12.44 2.49 14.26
N LEU A 224 -12.62 2.71 12.96
CA LEU A 224 -13.03 1.65 12.03
C LEU A 224 -11.96 0.56 11.91
N LEU A 225 -10.68 0.94 11.80
CA LEU A 225 -9.56 0.00 11.82
C LEU A 225 -9.56 -0.80 13.13
N CYS A 226 -9.73 -0.16 14.29
CA CYS A 226 -9.79 -0.84 15.58
C CYS A 226 -10.94 -1.84 15.66
N ILE A 227 -12.12 -1.53 15.10
CA ILE A 227 -13.26 -2.46 15.08
C ILE A 227 -12.94 -3.70 14.24
N ILE A 228 -12.48 -3.49 13.00
CA ILE A 228 -12.21 -4.59 12.06
C ILE A 228 -11.03 -5.44 12.54
N LEU A 229 -9.90 -4.78 12.86
CA LEU A 229 -8.69 -5.44 13.33
C LEU A 229 -8.87 -6.05 14.72
N GLY A 230 -9.70 -5.46 15.58
CA GLY A 230 -10.06 -6.04 16.87
C GLY A 230 -10.83 -7.35 16.73
N GLY A 231 -11.79 -7.39 15.80
CA GLY A 231 -12.49 -8.64 15.45
C GLY A 231 -11.55 -9.73 14.94
N MET A 232 -10.58 -9.36 14.08
CA MET A 232 -9.55 -10.29 13.62
C MET A 232 -8.61 -10.73 14.74
N ALA A 233 -8.20 -9.81 15.61
CA ALA A 233 -7.29 -10.11 16.71
C ALA A 233 -7.90 -11.12 17.69
N ILE A 234 -9.22 -11.04 17.93
CA ILE A 234 -9.94 -12.03 18.75
C ILE A 234 -9.97 -13.41 18.08
N LYS A 235 -10.16 -13.46 16.74
CA LYS A 235 -10.32 -14.71 16.01
C LYS A 235 -8.99 -15.42 15.68
N ASN A 236 -8.00 -14.67 15.21
CA ASN A 236 -6.75 -15.17 14.62
C ASN A 236 -5.51 -14.69 15.38
N GLY A 237 -5.65 -13.86 16.41
CA GLY A 237 -4.54 -13.20 17.10
C GLY A 237 -4.06 -11.91 16.43
N VAL A 238 -3.17 -11.21 17.12
CA VAL A 238 -2.62 -9.91 16.66
C VAL A 238 -1.71 -10.07 15.43
N GLY A 239 -1.16 -11.27 15.22
CA GLY A 239 -0.19 -11.51 14.16
C GLY A 239 1.25 -11.23 14.59
N ILE A 240 2.17 -11.33 13.63
CA ILE A 240 3.62 -11.31 13.84
C ILE A 240 4.17 -9.98 13.34
N GLY A 241 4.51 -9.07 14.25
CA GLY A 241 4.98 -7.72 13.91
C GLY A 241 6.41 -7.66 13.36
N ASN A 242 7.24 -8.66 13.65
CA ASN A 242 8.62 -8.79 13.12
C ASN A 242 8.69 -9.67 11.85
N TYR A 243 7.54 -10.00 11.25
CA TYR A 243 7.50 -10.79 10.03
C TYR A 243 8.17 -10.03 8.88
N PRO A 244 9.05 -10.69 8.09
CA PRO A 244 9.81 -10.04 7.03
C PRO A 244 8.93 -9.51 5.91
N VAL A 245 9.24 -8.29 5.47
CA VAL A 245 8.71 -7.65 4.27
C VAL A 245 9.90 -7.27 3.41
N LEU A 246 9.94 -7.81 2.20
CA LEU A 246 11.01 -7.55 1.23
C LEU A 246 10.87 -6.13 0.68
N THR A 247 12.01 -5.45 0.57
CA THR A 247 12.13 -4.11 0.00
C THR A 247 13.30 -4.08 -0.98
N PHE A 248 13.11 -3.38 -2.10
CA PHE A 248 14.14 -3.21 -3.11
C PHE A 248 14.73 -1.81 -3.01
N ASN A 249 16.02 -1.71 -2.74
CA ASN A 249 16.72 -0.44 -2.64
C ASN A 249 17.20 0.07 -4.02
N GLU A 250 17.65 1.32 -4.08
CA GLU A 250 18.11 2.01 -5.29
C GLU A 250 19.27 1.32 -6.00
N LEU A 251 20.09 0.57 -5.25
CA LEU A 251 21.23 -0.20 -5.74
C LEU A 251 20.87 -1.61 -6.23
N LYS A 252 19.57 -1.96 -6.30
CA LYS A 252 19.05 -3.32 -6.53
C LYS A 252 19.39 -4.31 -5.40
N GLU A 253 19.85 -3.82 -4.27
CA GLU A 253 20.02 -4.64 -3.08
C GLU A 253 18.65 -4.90 -2.43
N ILE A 254 18.47 -6.12 -1.95
CA ILE A 254 17.25 -6.59 -1.30
C ILE A 254 17.44 -6.40 0.19
N ASP A 255 16.60 -5.57 0.80
CA ASP A 255 16.58 -5.34 2.24
C ASP A 255 15.29 -5.91 2.84
N ILE A 256 15.36 -6.29 4.12
CA ILE A 256 14.25 -6.88 4.86
C ILE A 256 13.84 -5.93 5.97
N ILE A 257 12.66 -5.34 5.84
CA ILE A 257 12.03 -4.61 6.92
C ILE A 257 11.02 -5.49 7.65
N SER A 258 10.72 -5.14 8.90
CA SER A 258 9.64 -5.78 9.66
C SER A 258 8.27 -5.28 9.24
N THR A 259 7.24 -6.10 9.44
CA THR A 259 5.82 -5.71 9.29
C THR A 259 5.49 -4.44 10.08
N ASN A 260 6.01 -4.28 11.29
CA ASN A 260 5.82 -3.05 12.08
C ASN A 260 6.42 -1.82 11.40
N GLN A 261 7.64 -1.92 10.87
CA GLN A 261 8.28 -0.82 10.14
C GLN A 261 7.49 -0.46 8.89
N PHE A 262 7.07 -1.45 8.09
CA PHE A 262 6.23 -1.24 6.91
C PHE A 262 4.95 -0.48 7.27
N LEU A 263 4.23 -0.91 8.32
CA LEU A 263 2.99 -0.27 8.74
C LEU A 263 3.22 1.16 9.21
N ILE A 264 4.26 1.43 9.99
CA ILE A 264 4.59 2.79 10.44
C ILE A 264 4.87 3.70 9.24
N GLN A 265 5.69 3.24 8.29
CA GLN A 265 6.00 3.97 7.08
C GLN A 265 4.73 4.26 6.26
N ALA A 266 3.86 3.26 6.10
CA ALA A 266 2.59 3.40 5.39
C ALA A 266 1.68 4.43 6.07
N PHE A 267 1.50 4.35 7.40
CA PHE A 267 0.69 5.29 8.15
C PHE A 267 1.18 6.74 8.05
N ILE A 268 2.49 6.96 8.07
CA ILE A 268 3.09 8.29 7.93
C ILE A 268 2.74 8.90 6.57
N ILE A 269 2.92 8.14 5.48
CA ILE A 269 2.61 8.63 4.13
C ILE A 269 1.10 8.84 3.95
N VAL A 270 0.26 7.89 4.37
CA VAL A 270 -1.22 8.03 4.35
C VAL A 270 -1.65 9.32 5.03
N LEU A 271 -1.15 9.57 6.24
CA LEU A 271 -1.49 10.76 7.01
C LEU A 271 -1.04 12.04 6.27
N GLY A 272 0.19 12.05 5.76
CA GLY A 272 0.71 13.17 4.97
C GLY A 272 -0.10 13.46 3.71
N VAL A 273 -0.51 12.43 2.97
CA VAL A 273 -1.36 12.56 1.78
C VAL A 273 -2.73 13.15 2.15
N PHE A 274 -3.38 12.67 3.21
CA PHE A 274 -4.67 13.23 3.64
C PHE A 274 -4.58 14.68 4.14
N LEU A 275 -3.49 15.03 4.83
CA LEU A 275 -3.22 16.42 5.20
C LEU A 275 -3.13 17.32 3.95
N CYS A 276 -2.40 16.87 2.93
CA CYS A 276 -2.30 17.56 1.64
C CYS A 276 -3.64 17.66 0.92
N PHE A 277 -4.41 16.57 0.84
CA PHE A 277 -5.77 16.58 0.25
C PHE A 277 -6.68 17.57 0.94
N GLY A 278 -6.62 17.66 2.27
CA GLY A 278 -7.37 18.65 3.03
C GLY A 278 -6.96 20.08 2.70
N LEU A 279 -5.66 20.39 2.64
CA LEU A 279 -5.19 21.74 2.32
C LEU A 279 -5.47 22.14 0.86
N LEU A 280 -5.35 21.19 -0.07
CA LEU A 280 -5.70 21.40 -1.46
C LEU A 280 -7.20 21.65 -1.62
N SER A 281 -8.03 20.82 -0.98
CA SER A 281 -9.48 21.00 -1.01
C SER A 281 -9.89 22.33 -0.40
N LEU A 282 -9.21 22.76 0.67
CA LEU A 282 -9.41 24.07 1.29
C LEU A 282 -9.04 25.19 0.32
N LEU A 283 -7.88 25.09 -0.33
CA LEU A 283 -7.42 26.04 -1.34
C LEU A 283 -8.46 26.19 -2.47
N LEU A 284 -8.94 25.08 -3.01
CA LEU A 284 -9.96 25.06 -4.06
C LEU A 284 -11.29 25.65 -3.58
N SER A 285 -11.65 25.47 -2.31
CA SER A 285 -12.88 26.03 -1.73
C SER A 285 -12.92 27.56 -1.72
N TYR A 286 -11.76 28.23 -1.80
CA TYR A 286 -11.73 29.69 -1.94
C TYR A 286 -12.19 30.16 -3.33
N PHE A 287 -12.03 29.32 -4.35
CA PHE A 287 -12.38 29.63 -5.73
C PHE A 287 -13.74 29.06 -6.13
N SER A 288 -14.13 27.93 -5.55
CA SER A 288 -15.37 27.24 -5.89
C SER A 288 -16.00 26.56 -4.67
N ASN A 289 -17.30 26.81 -4.45
CA ASN A 289 -18.07 26.12 -3.42
C ASN A 289 -18.61 24.75 -3.89
N SER A 290 -18.28 24.33 -5.11
CA SER A 290 -18.80 23.09 -5.69
C SER A 290 -18.07 21.86 -5.14
N TYR A 291 -18.82 21.01 -4.45
CA TYR A 291 -18.35 19.69 -4.01
C TYR A 291 -17.82 18.85 -5.16
N VAL A 292 -18.53 18.83 -6.29
CA VAL A 292 -18.14 18.03 -7.46
C VAL A 292 -16.79 18.52 -8.01
N PHE A 293 -16.59 19.83 -8.11
CA PHE A 293 -15.33 20.38 -8.60
C PHE A 293 -14.14 20.01 -7.71
N ILE A 294 -14.28 20.19 -6.39
CA ILE A 294 -13.21 19.85 -5.43
C ILE A 294 -12.92 18.35 -5.47
N LEU A 295 -13.98 17.53 -5.44
CA LEU A 295 -13.86 16.08 -5.51
C LEU A 295 -13.13 15.64 -6.79
N SER A 296 -13.52 16.17 -7.95
CA SER A 296 -12.92 15.80 -9.23
C SER A 296 -11.43 16.06 -9.28
N ILE A 297 -10.95 17.19 -8.73
CA ILE A 297 -9.51 17.51 -8.72
C ILE A 297 -8.73 16.55 -7.80
N VAL A 298 -9.22 16.30 -6.58
CA VAL A 298 -8.54 15.41 -5.63
C VAL A 298 -8.54 13.96 -6.14
N MET A 299 -9.65 13.50 -6.72
CA MET A 299 -9.73 12.19 -7.38
C MET A 299 -8.78 12.08 -8.56
N LEU A 300 -8.69 13.13 -9.41
CA LEU A 300 -7.79 13.13 -10.56
C LEU A 300 -6.33 12.99 -10.13
N LEU A 301 -5.92 13.66 -9.06
CA LEU A 301 -4.58 13.48 -8.48
C LEU A 301 -4.36 12.07 -7.95
N THR A 302 -5.35 11.50 -7.27
CA THR A 302 -5.30 10.11 -6.78
C THR A 302 -5.12 9.12 -7.92
N LEU A 303 -5.86 9.28 -9.03
CA LEU A 303 -5.77 8.44 -10.21
C LEU A 303 -4.46 8.64 -10.98
N ALA A 304 -3.97 9.88 -11.09
CA ALA A 304 -2.68 10.19 -11.73
C ALA A 304 -1.51 9.48 -11.02
N GLY A 305 -1.60 9.30 -9.70
CA GLY A 305 -0.62 8.57 -8.92
C GLY A 305 -0.41 7.13 -9.38
N LYS A 306 -1.47 6.40 -9.74
CA LYS A 306 -1.34 5.04 -10.27
C LYS A 306 -0.57 4.98 -11.59
N PHE A 307 -0.68 6.01 -12.42
CA PHE A 307 0.03 6.06 -13.70
C PHE A 307 1.50 6.45 -13.54
N SER A 308 1.86 7.14 -12.45
CA SER A 308 3.23 7.61 -12.20
C SER A 308 4.27 6.49 -12.24
N VAL A 309 3.98 5.36 -11.59
CA VAL A 309 4.82 4.16 -11.53
C VAL A 309 5.20 3.66 -12.94
N LYS A 310 4.24 3.66 -13.87
CA LYS A 310 4.48 3.22 -15.25
C LYS A 310 5.36 4.19 -16.05
N TYR A 311 5.29 5.49 -15.74
CA TYR A 311 5.98 6.53 -16.50
C TYR A 311 7.27 7.02 -15.86
N VAL A 312 7.65 6.50 -14.69
CA VAL A 312 8.86 6.92 -13.98
C VAL A 312 10.11 6.71 -14.83
N GLU A 313 10.19 5.60 -15.57
CA GLU A 313 11.32 5.32 -16.48
C GLU A 313 11.40 6.30 -17.64
N LYS A 314 10.24 6.75 -18.15
CA LYS A 314 10.17 7.70 -19.27
C LYS A 314 10.51 9.12 -18.83
N TYR A 315 10.20 9.48 -17.59
CA TYR A 315 10.38 10.84 -17.06
C TYR A 315 11.02 10.83 -15.66
N PRO A 316 12.29 10.37 -15.55
CA PRO A 316 12.93 10.07 -14.26
C PRO A 316 13.21 11.31 -13.40
N ARG A 317 13.20 12.52 -13.98
CA ARG A 317 13.39 13.78 -13.23
C ARG A 317 12.08 14.43 -12.81
N LEU A 318 10.99 14.17 -13.54
CA LEU A 318 9.71 14.85 -13.30
C LEU A 318 8.87 14.03 -12.31
N ILE A 319 8.67 12.75 -12.60
CA ILE A 319 7.74 11.89 -11.89
C ILE A 319 8.06 11.77 -10.40
N PRO A 320 9.33 11.57 -9.98
CA PRO A 320 9.65 11.50 -8.55
C PRO A 320 9.39 12.80 -7.79
N ASN A 321 9.34 13.96 -8.47
CA ASN A 321 9.11 15.24 -7.80
C ASN A 321 7.62 15.61 -7.69
N LEU A 322 6.71 14.75 -8.17
CA LEU A 322 5.27 15.00 -8.12
C LEU A 322 4.65 14.33 -6.90
N PHE A 323 3.92 15.11 -6.10
CA PHE A 323 3.21 14.64 -4.91
C PHE A 323 2.36 13.39 -5.18
N PHE A 324 1.63 13.37 -6.29
CA PHE A 324 0.71 12.26 -6.58
C PHE A 324 1.43 10.95 -6.90
N SER A 325 2.72 11.00 -7.26
CA SER A 325 3.51 9.79 -7.47
C SER A 325 3.64 8.94 -6.21
N TYR A 326 3.42 9.56 -5.04
CA TYR A 326 3.54 8.92 -3.74
C TYR A 326 2.23 8.35 -3.17
N VAL A 327 1.20 8.25 -3.99
CA VAL A 327 -0.11 7.68 -3.62
C VAL A 327 -0.09 6.15 -3.63
N ASP A 328 0.84 5.50 -4.33
CA ASP A 328 0.98 4.03 -4.37
C ASP A 328 1.91 3.49 -3.28
N ILE A 329 1.47 3.63 -2.03
CA ILE A 329 2.31 3.44 -0.83
C ILE A 329 2.94 2.05 -0.77
N GLY A 330 2.21 1.00 -1.15
CA GLY A 330 2.71 -0.38 -1.15
C GLY A 330 3.99 -0.49 -1.97
N ASN A 331 3.93 -0.09 -3.23
CA ASN A 331 5.07 -0.13 -4.15
C ASN A 331 6.20 0.82 -3.75
N ILE A 332 5.90 1.99 -3.16
CA ILE A 332 6.92 2.96 -2.73
C ILE A 332 7.75 2.43 -1.56
N ILE A 333 7.11 1.73 -0.63
CA ILE A 333 7.80 1.16 0.53
C ILE A 333 8.57 -0.10 0.11
N THR A 334 7.97 -0.97 -0.71
CA THR A 334 8.63 -2.20 -1.16
C THR A 334 9.64 -1.97 -2.30
N GLY A 335 9.71 -0.77 -2.88
CA GLY A 335 10.62 -0.47 -4.00
C GLY A 335 10.18 -1.08 -5.34
N GLY A 336 8.92 -1.49 -5.45
CA GLY A 336 8.34 -2.17 -6.61
C GLY A 336 7.41 -3.30 -6.21
N GLY A 337 6.79 -3.94 -7.21
CA GLY A 337 5.87 -5.05 -7.03
C GLY A 337 6.17 -6.22 -7.98
N THR A 338 5.26 -7.18 -8.07
CA THR A 338 5.36 -8.34 -8.98
C THR A 338 5.39 -7.97 -10.46
N THR A 339 5.07 -6.73 -10.81
CA THR A 339 5.06 -6.21 -12.20
C THR A 339 6.31 -5.44 -12.58
N GLY A 340 7.30 -5.36 -11.70
CA GLY A 340 8.59 -4.73 -11.99
C GLY A 340 9.10 -3.80 -10.89
N TYR A 341 10.42 -3.65 -10.88
CA TYR A 341 11.19 -2.83 -9.95
C TYR A 341 11.04 -1.34 -10.27
N LEU A 342 10.89 -0.50 -9.23
CA LEU A 342 10.89 0.95 -9.39
C LEU A 342 12.29 1.56 -9.60
N LYS A 343 13.34 0.71 -9.67
CA LYS A 343 14.76 1.09 -9.90
C LYS A 343 15.22 2.25 -9.00
N GLY A 344 14.74 2.32 -7.76
CA GLY A 344 15.05 3.40 -6.82
C GLY A 344 14.47 4.77 -7.15
N ALA A 345 13.75 4.93 -8.27
CA ALA A 345 13.26 6.24 -8.69
C ALA A 345 12.10 6.76 -7.83
N LEU A 346 11.39 5.88 -7.14
CA LEU A 346 10.37 6.22 -6.15
C LEU A 346 10.64 5.39 -4.90
N ASN A 347 11.05 6.05 -3.82
CA ASN A 347 11.35 5.43 -2.53
C ASN A 347 10.59 6.15 -1.39
N TYR A 348 10.59 5.54 -0.21
CA TYR A 348 9.93 6.08 0.98
C TYR A 348 10.46 7.44 1.43
N HIS A 349 11.79 7.64 1.39
CA HIS A 349 12.43 8.86 1.88
C HIS A 349 12.07 10.08 1.03
N ASP A 350 12.16 9.96 -0.29
CA ASP A 350 11.77 11.00 -1.24
C ASP A 350 10.27 11.27 -1.14
N GLY A 351 9.46 10.22 -0.94
CA GLY A 351 8.03 10.40 -0.69
C GLY A 351 7.75 11.26 0.53
N LEU A 352 8.46 11.03 1.64
CA LEU A 352 8.34 11.85 2.84
C LEU A 352 8.74 13.30 2.58
N VAL A 353 9.82 13.53 1.84
CA VAL A 353 10.28 14.88 1.46
C VAL A 353 9.27 15.59 0.56
N VAL A 354 8.81 14.95 -0.52
CA VAL A 354 7.88 15.55 -1.48
C VAL A 354 6.52 15.83 -0.85
N VAL A 355 6.00 14.90 -0.04
CA VAL A 355 4.75 15.12 0.73
C VAL A 355 4.94 16.27 1.71
N GLY A 356 6.06 16.34 2.43
CA GLY A 356 6.36 17.42 3.37
C GLY A 356 6.47 18.79 2.69
N ILE A 357 7.21 18.89 1.58
CA ILE A 357 7.33 20.13 0.79
C ILE A 357 5.96 20.56 0.25
N THR A 358 5.18 19.62 -0.29
CA THR A 358 3.84 19.90 -0.82
C THR A 358 2.92 20.42 0.27
N PHE A 359 2.95 19.81 1.46
CA PHE A 359 2.21 20.29 2.62
C PHE A 359 2.57 21.73 2.97
N LEU A 360 3.87 22.06 3.04
CA LEU A 360 4.33 23.42 3.34
C LEU A 360 3.91 24.44 2.28
N ILE A 361 4.02 24.10 0.99
CA ILE A 361 3.59 24.96 -0.12
C ILE A 361 2.09 25.22 -0.02
N LEU A 362 1.27 24.18 0.16
CA LEU A 362 -0.18 24.33 0.28
C LEU A 362 -0.56 25.17 1.51
N LEU A 363 0.14 24.99 2.63
CA LEU A 363 -0.08 25.77 3.84
C LEU A 363 0.23 27.26 3.60
N LEU A 364 1.36 27.56 2.95
CA LEU A 364 1.75 28.92 2.59
C LEU A 364 0.73 29.56 1.64
N LEU A 365 0.30 28.86 0.60
CA LEU A 365 -0.70 29.35 -0.36
C LEU A 365 -2.03 29.65 0.32
N ASN A 366 -2.53 28.75 1.17
CA ASN A 366 -3.74 28.98 1.96
C ASN A 366 -3.59 30.23 2.85
N TYR A 367 -2.46 30.38 3.54
CA TYR A 367 -2.19 31.55 4.38
C TYR A 367 -2.20 32.86 3.58
N VAL A 368 -1.49 32.91 2.44
CA VAL A 368 -1.40 34.09 1.57
C VAL A 368 -2.78 34.47 1.02
N ILE A 369 -3.54 33.50 0.51
CA ILE A 369 -4.86 33.74 -0.08
C ILE A 369 -5.85 34.24 0.97
N VAL A 370 -5.88 33.65 2.16
CA VAL A 370 -6.72 34.13 3.26
C VAL A 370 -6.36 35.57 3.61
N LYS A 371 -5.07 35.90 3.71
CA LYS A 371 -4.60 37.25 4.03
C LYS A 371 -4.99 38.27 2.96
N LEU A 372 -4.90 37.91 1.68
CA LEU A 372 -5.23 38.80 0.56
C LEU A 372 -6.74 38.98 0.36
N LEU A 373 -7.51 37.90 0.29
CA LEU A 373 -8.95 37.95 0.02
C LEU A 373 -9.73 38.61 1.17
N PHE A 374 -9.36 38.36 2.42
CA PHE A 374 -10.12 38.87 3.58
C PHE A 374 -9.73 40.27 4.02
N LYS A 375 -8.51 40.74 3.72
CA LYS A 375 -8.18 42.16 3.89
C LYS A 375 -9.08 43.04 3.02
N ASN A 376 -9.45 42.57 1.82
CA ASN A 376 -10.30 43.30 0.89
C ASN A 376 -11.81 43.17 1.18
N LYS A 377 -12.29 42.01 1.64
CA LYS A 377 -13.71 41.82 1.99
C LYS A 377 -14.15 42.63 3.23
N LEU A 378 -13.27 42.79 4.22
CA LEU A 378 -13.49 43.67 5.38
C LEU A 378 -13.51 45.15 5.00
N VAL A 379 -12.71 45.56 4.01
CA VAL A 379 -12.73 46.94 3.48
C VAL A 379 -14.03 47.21 2.73
N TYR A 380 -14.51 46.27 1.92
CA TYR A 380 -15.79 46.41 1.19
C TYR A 380 -17.02 46.46 2.12
N GLN A 381 -17.06 45.63 3.17
CA GLN A 381 -18.17 45.69 4.14
C GLN A 381 -18.16 46.96 5.01
N LYS A 382 -16.99 47.54 5.30
CA LYS A 382 -16.89 48.83 6.00
C LYS A 382 -17.30 50.03 5.14
N LEU A 383 -17.16 49.92 3.82
CA LEU A 383 -17.55 50.97 2.87
C LEU A 383 -19.04 50.95 2.54
N ASN A 384 -19.69 49.77 2.55
CA ASN A 384 -21.14 49.64 2.35
C ASN A 384 -21.97 49.79 3.64
N SER A 385 -21.33 50.01 4.79
CA SER A 385 -22.00 50.26 6.09
C SER A 385 -21.96 51.74 6.51
N LYS A 386 -21.67 52.64 5.56
CA LYS A 386 -21.90 54.08 5.67
C LYS A 386 -22.86 54.46 4.55
#